data_AF-A0A0Q9KJG9-F1
#
_entry.id   AF-A0A0Q9KJG9-F1
#
_cell.length_a   1.000
_cell.length_b   1.000
_cell.length_c   1.000
_cell.angle_alpha   90.00
_cell.angle_beta   90.00
_cell.angle_gamma   90.00
#
_symmetry.space_group_name_H-M   'P 1'
#
loop_
_entity.id
_entity.type
_entity.pdbx_description
1 polymer ?
#
loop_
_entity_poly.entity_id
_entity_poly.type
_entity_poly.pdbx_seq_one_letter_code
_entity_poly.pdbx_strand_id
1 'polypeptide(L)'
;MTPHPGDDTSADAREAKVESLQAVVDRVVSWQEGATEGTVREELDKALHEAGLDLDEPTRERIAEHVHEGGEHIDVRSFLS
;
A
#
# COMPACT_ATOMS: atom_id res chain seq x y z
N MET A 1 3.06 -24.82 -28.28
CA MET A 1 3.54 -23.78 -27.35
C MET A 1 2.73 -23.97 -26.08
N THR A 2 3.26 -24.74 -25.14
CA THR A 2 2.58 -25.01 -23.86
C THR A 2 2.71 -23.76 -22.99
N PRO A 3 1.61 -23.15 -22.49
CA PRO A 3 1.76 -22.15 -21.45
C PRO A 3 2.35 -22.84 -20.22
N HIS A 4 3.45 -22.29 -19.69
CA HIS A 4 3.99 -22.71 -18.40
C HIS A 4 3.07 -22.14 -17.30
N PRO A 5 2.39 -22.98 -16.49
CA PRO A 5 1.50 -22.50 -15.42
C PRO A 5 2.27 -22.06 -14.16
N GLY A 6 3.54 -21.67 -14.29
CA GLY A 6 4.41 -21.35 -13.14
C GLY A 6 4.50 -19.86 -12.78
N ASP A 7 4.22 -18.97 -13.74
CA ASP A 7 4.37 -17.52 -13.57
C ASP A 7 3.06 -16.78 -13.30
N ASP A 8 1.92 -17.33 -13.73
CA ASP A 8 0.58 -16.70 -13.65
C ASP A 8 0.19 -16.41 -12.19
N THR A 9 0.25 -17.44 -11.32
CA THR A 9 -0.12 -17.33 -9.91
C THR A 9 0.69 -16.30 -9.12
N SER A 10 1.96 -16.06 -9.50
CA SER A 10 2.79 -15.04 -8.83
C SER A 10 2.43 -13.62 -9.28
N ALA A 11 2.01 -13.44 -10.54
CA ALA A 11 1.51 -12.17 -11.04
C ALA A 11 0.16 -11.84 -10.39
N ASP A 12 -0.80 -12.78 -10.40
CA ASP A 12 -2.10 -12.61 -9.75
C ASP A 12 -1.96 -12.31 -8.24
N ALA A 13 -1.05 -13.00 -7.54
CA ALA A 13 -0.80 -12.75 -6.13
C ALA A 13 -0.18 -11.36 -5.87
N ARG A 14 0.66 -10.88 -6.80
CA ARG A 14 1.22 -9.52 -6.72
C ARG A 14 0.14 -8.48 -6.97
N GLU A 15 -0.72 -8.67 -7.95
CA GLU A 15 -1.85 -7.77 -8.22
C GLU A 15 -2.81 -7.73 -7.03
N ALA A 16 -3.18 -8.87 -6.46
CA ALA A 16 -3.99 -8.93 -5.25
C ALA A 16 -3.35 -8.22 -4.05
N LYS A 17 -2.02 -8.30 -3.88
CA LYS A 17 -1.27 -7.54 -2.87
C LYS A 17 -1.34 -6.03 -3.12
N VAL A 18 -1.15 -5.61 -4.38
CA VAL A 18 -1.21 -4.19 -4.76
C VAL A 18 -2.61 -3.64 -4.55
N GLU A 19 -3.66 -4.34 -4.96
CA GLU A 19 -5.05 -3.93 -4.73
C GLU A 19 -5.39 -3.81 -3.25
N SER A 20 -4.97 -4.79 -2.44
CA SER A 20 -5.16 -4.76 -0.99
C SER A 20 -4.44 -3.58 -0.34
N LEU A 21 -3.20 -3.31 -0.77
CA LEU A 21 -2.43 -2.17 -0.30
C LEU A 21 -3.05 -0.83 -0.72
N GLN A 22 -3.55 -0.75 -1.95
CA GLN A 22 -4.22 0.42 -2.48
C GLN A 22 -5.49 0.75 -1.68
N ALA A 23 -6.28 -0.27 -1.31
CA ALA A 23 -7.47 -0.11 -0.48
C ALA A 23 -7.13 0.37 0.95
N VAL A 24 -6.01 -0.12 1.52
CA VAL A 24 -5.50 0.36 2.81
C VAL A 24 -5.14 1.85 2.74
N VAL A 25 -4.37 2.24 1.72
CA VAL A 25 -3.93 3.63 1.56
C VAL A 25 -5.11 4.57 1.32
N ASP A 26 -6.07 4.19 0.46
CA ASP A 26 -7.28 4.97 0.19
C ASP A 26 -8.11 5.22 1.46
N ARG A 27 -8.27 4.19 2.31
CA ARG A 27 -8.93 4.31 3.61
C ARG A 27 -8.20 5.27 4.54
N VAL A 28 -6.87 5.18 4.61
CA VAL A 28 -6.06 6.07 5.45
C VAL A 28 -6.20 7.50 4.95
N VAL A 29 -6.02 7.76 3.64
CA VAL A 29 -6.18 9.09 3.00
C VAL A 29 -7.55 9.69 3.29
N SER A 30 -8.63 8.89 3.18
CA SER A 30 -9.99 9.36 3.46
C SER A 30 -10.20 9.80 4.91
N TRP A 31 -9.38 9.35 5.86
CA TRP A 31 -9.42 9.76 7.26
C TRP A 31 -8.34 10.79 7.63
N GLN A 32 -7.41 11.07 6.71
CA GLN A 32 -6.28 11.97 6.97
C GLN A 32 -6.63 13.45 6.96
N GLU A 33 -7.87 13.85 6.62
CA GLU A 33 -8.30 15.24 6.75
C GLU A 33 -8.12 15.73 8.20
N GLY A 34 -6.98 16.37 8.48
CA GLY A 34 -6.59 16.87 9.80
C GLY A 34 -5.68 15.98 10.65
N ALA A 35 -5.18 14.84 10.13
CA ALA A 35 -4.28 13.97 10.86
C ALA A 35 -2.80 14.39 10.73
N THR A 36 -1.99 14.15 11.78
CA THR A 36 -0.54 14.36 11.74
C THR A 36 0.16 13.20 11.04
N GLU A 37 1.34 13.42 10.45
CA GLU A 37 2.16 12.38 9.82
C GLU A 37 2.38 11.14 10.73
N GLY A 38 2.60 11.36 12.03
CA GLY A 38 2.73 10.26 13.00
C GLY A 38 1.47 9.39 13.06
N THR A 39 0.29 10.00 13.04
CA THR A 39 -1.00 9.30 13.01
C THR A 39 -1.20 8.56 11.68
N VAL A 40 -0.80 9.17 10.55
CA VAL A 40 -0.82 8.50 9.24
C VAL A 40 -0.02 7.20 9.29
N ARG A 41 1.19 7.26 9.85
CA ARG A 41 2.11 6.13 9.94
C ARG A 41 1.56 5.01 10.83
N GLU A 42 1.00 5.35 11.99
CA GLU A 42 0.40 4.37 12.90
C GLU A 42 -0.81 3.67 12.27
N GLU A 43 -1.70 4.42 11.62
CA GLU A 43 -2.88 3.84 10.96
C GLU A 43 -2.51 3.03 9.72
N LEU A 44 -1.50 3.46 8.96
CA LEU A 44 -0.95 2.68 7.84
C LEU A 44 -0.37 1.35 8.33
N ASP A 45 0.46 1.36 9.39
CA ASP A 45 1.02 0.13 9.97
C ASP A 45 -0.07 -0.84 10.43
N LYS A 46 -1.06 -0.32 11.16
CA LYS A 46 -2.18 -1.12 11.63
C LYS A 46 -2.96 -1.74 10.48
N ALA A 47 -3.29 -0.95 9.45
CA ALA A 47 -4.06 -1.43 8.31
C ALA A 47 -3.28 -2.44 7.45
N LEU A 48 -1.96 -2.28 7.32
CA LEU A 48 -1.06 -3.27 6.72
C LEU A 48 -1.10 -4.59 7.50
N HIS A 49 -0.98 -4.52 8.82
CA HIS A 49 -1.02 -5.69 9.68
C HIS A 49 -2.39 -6.40 9.64
N GLU A 50 -3.50 -5.65 9.62
CA GLU A 50 -4.85 -6.19 9.43
C GLU A 50 -5.02 -6.90 8.07
N ALA A 51 -4.37 -6.38 7.03
CA ALA A 51 -4.36 -6.98 5.70
C ALA A 51 -3.35 -8.14 5.54
N GLY A 52 -2.55 -8.44 6.57
CA GLY A 52 -1.48 -9.44 6.50
C GLY A 52 -0.37 -9.04 5.52
N LEU A 53 -0.21 -7.74 5.25
CA LEU A 53 0.77 -7.20 4.33
C LEU A 53 1.99 -6.73 5.12
N ASP A 54 3.15 -7.26 4.75
CA ASP A 54 4.43 -6.74 5.21
C ASP A 54 5.04 -5.83 4.12
N LEU A 55 5.46 -4.64 4.56
CA LEU A 55 6.17 -3.64 3.79
C LEU A 55 7.42 -3.21 4.54
N ASP A 56 8.52 -3.10 3.81
CA ASP A 56 9.75 -2.49 4.29
C ASP A 56 9.50 -1.08 4.85
N GLU A 57 10.15 -0.80 5.98
CA GLU A 57 10.09 0.50 6.66
C GLU A 57 10.33 1.72 5.73
N PRO A 58 11.35 1.75 4.85
CA PRO A 58 11.54 2.87 3.92
C PRO A 58 10.43 3.02 2.87
N THR A 59 9.71 1.95 2.54
CA THR A 59 8.56 2.02 1.64
C THR A 59 7.34 2.54 2.38
N ARG A 60 7.13 2.09 3.61
CA ARG A 60 6.07 2.57 4.49
C ARG A 60 6.20 4.06 4.81
N GLU A 61 7.41 4.51 5.10
CA GLU A 61 7.69 5.92 5.40
C GLU A 61 7.37 6.83 4.19
N ARG A 62 7.80 6.44 2.99
CA ARG A 62 7.47 7.17 1.75
C ARG A 62 5.98 7.24 1.46
N ILE A 63 5.24 6.15 1.73
CA ILE A 63 3.78 6.15 1.58
C ILE A 63 3.15 7.09 2.62
N ALA A 64 3.57 7.01 3.88
CA ALA A 64 3.02 7.86 4.95
C ALA A 64 3.28 9.37 4.70
N GLU A 65 4.48 9.73 4.27
CA GLU A 65 4.83 11.10 3.87
C GLU A 65 3.94 11.58 2.73
N HIS A 66 3.80 10.79 1.66
CA HIS A 66 3.00 11.17 0.50
C HIS A 66 1.49 11.28 0.81
N VAL A 67 0.99 10.40 1.69
CA VAL A 67 -0.37 10.48 2.24
C VAL A 67 -0.56 11.76 3.05
N HIS A 68 0.44 12.14 3.87
CA HIS A 68 0.39 13.37 4.67
C HIS A 68 0.39 14.63 3.79
N GLU A 69 1.14 14.65 2.69
CA GLU A 69 1.18 15.76 1.74
C GLU A 69 -0.13 15.96 0.97
N GLY A 70 -1.10 15.05 1.09
CA GLY A 70 -2.42 15.18 0.46
C GLY A 70 -2.42 14.86 -1.03
N GLY A 71 -1.59 13.91 -1.46
CA GLY A 71 -1.60 13.42 -2.84
C GLY A 71 -2.98 12.85 -3.23
N GLU A 72 -3.64 13.49 -4.20
CA GLU A 72 -4.99 13.11 -4.66
C GLU A 72 -5.03 11.70 -5.31
N HIS A 73 -3.87 11.23 -5.80
CA HIS A 73 -3.71 9.91 -6.41
C HIS A 73 -2.41 9.27 -5.93
N ILE A 74 -2.52 8.41 -4.91
CA ILE A 74 -1.38 7.66 -4.40
C ILE A 74 -1.34 6.33 -5.10
N ASP A 75 -0.27 6.07 -5.85
CA ASP A 75 -0.11 4.80 -6.57
C ASP A 75 0.91 3.91 -5.83
N VAL A 76 0.42 2.92 -5.09
CA VAL A 76 1.27 2.10 -4.22
C VAL A 76 2.29 1.26 -5.00
N ARG A 77 2.02 0.97 -6.28
CA ARG A 77 2.92 0.20 -7.14
C ARG A 77 4.23 0.95 -7.41
N SER A 78 4.17 2.29 -7.39
CA SER A 78 5.34 3.16 -7.56
C SER A 78 6.37 2.97 -6.45
N PHE A 79 5.91 2.65 -5.23
CA PHE A 79 6.76 2.46 -4.06
C PHE A 79 7.29 1.03 -3.90
N LEU A 80 6.72 0.08 -4.65
CA LEU A 80 7.10 -1.34 -4.68
C LEU A 80 8.07 -1.68 -5.82
N SER A 81 8.50 -0.68 -6.59
CA SER A 81 9.37 -0.83 -7.76
C SER A 81 10.86 -0.73 -7.43
#